data_AF-W1VIK8-F1
#
_entry.id   AF-W1VIK8-F1
#
_cell.length_a   1.000
_cell.length_b   1.000
_cell.length_c   1.000
_cell.angle_alpha   90.00
_cell.angle_beta   90.00
_cell.angle_gamma   90.00
#
_symmetry.space_group_name_H-M   'P 1'
#
loop_
_entity.id
_entity.type
_entity.pdbx_description
1 polymer ?
#
loop_
_entity_poly.entity_id
_entity_poly.type
_entity_poly.pdbx_seq_one_letter_code
_entity_poly.pdbx_strand_id
1 'polypeptide(L)'
;AGYGCAHVRVLHARGFASLYACTMPGCHSQAAEWALRPDAAHARRDDTGTWSPDPWDYTPMCAACHRQMDAATRAARKSHATRIPAPWTWPTAPAFTPVRRWQAAQAPLPAPAPPTGQTPPMLDLGELS
;
A
#
# COMPACT_ATOMS: atom_id res chain seq x y z
N ALA A 1 -5.61 19.73 13.40
CA ALA A 1 -6.30 18.44 13.27
C ALA A 1 -5.28 17.36 12.86
N GLY A 2 -5.17 16.28 13.64
CA GLY A 2 -4.12 15.26 13.46
C GLY A 2 -4.55 14.02 12.68
N TYR A 3 -5.67 13.40 13.06
CA TYR A 3 -6.11 12.10 12.56
C TYR A 3 -6.50 12.08 11.07
N GLY A 4 -7.38 12.97 10.62
CA GLY A 4 -7.80 13.02 9.21
C GLY A 4 -6.63 13.32 8.26
N CYS A 5 -5.73 14.21 8.65
CA CYS A 5 -4.52 14.51 7.89
C CYS A 5 -3.54 13.33 7.86
N ALA A 6 -3.52 12.46 8.87
CA ALA A 6 -2.66 11.29 8.89
C ALA A 6 -3.05 10.28 7.81
N HIS A 7 -4.34 9.99 7.64
CA HIS A 7 -4.81 9.10 6.56
C HIS A 7 -4.52 9.65 5.17
N VAL A 8 -4.67 10.98 4.97
CA VAL A 8 -4.31 11.62 3.70
C VAL A 8 -2.80 11.49 3.42
N ARG A 9 -1.95 11.67 4.43
CA ARG A 9 -0.49 11.49 4.29
C ARG A 9 -0.12 10.07 3.89
N VAL A 10 -0.71 9.08 4.54
CA VAL A 10 -0.45 7.66 4.22
C VAL A 10 -0.92 7.35 2.80
N LEU A 11 -2.12 7.81 2.42
CA LEU A 11 -2.63 7.65 1.07
C LEU A 11 -1.72 8.28 0.01
N HIS A 12 -1.21 9.48 0.26
CA HIS A 12 -0.32 10.17 -0.67
C HIS A 12 1.05 9.47 -0.77
N ALA A 13 1.61 9.03 0.34
CA ALA A 13 2.94 8.41 0.36
C ALA A 13 2.94 6.96 -0.14
N ARG A 14 1.83 6.23 0.06
CA ARG A 14 1.78 4.76 -0.09
C ARG A 14 0.60 4.27 -0.90
N GLY A 15 -0.26 5.14 -1.40
CA GLY A 15 -1.47 4.74 -2.12
C GLY A 15 -2.52 4.08 -1.24
N PHE A 16 -3.50 3.45 -1.87
CA PHE A 16 -4.59 2.78 -1.16
C PHE A 16 -4.08 1.52 -0.45
N ALA A 17 -4.56 1.27 0.76
CA ALA A 17 -4.27 0.01 1.47
C ALA A 17 -4.65 -1.22 0.64
N SER A 18 -5.71 -1.11 -0.17
CA SER A 18 -6.19 -2.17 -1.07
C SER A 18 -5.21 -2.61 -2.15
N LEU A 19 -4.11 -1.87 -2.37
CA LEU A 19 -3.02 -2.31 -3.25
C LEU A 19 -2.15 -3.41 -2.62
N TYR A 20 -2.29 -3.65 -1.32
CA TYR A 20 -1.43 -4.53 -0.54
C TYR A 20 -2.20 -5.71 0.07
N ALA A 21 -1.48 -6.81 0.31
CA ALA A 21 -1.98 -7.88 1.14
C ALA A 21 -2.02 -7.43 2.62
N CYS A 22 -2.96 -7.98 3.39
CA CYS A 22 -2.96 -7.82 4.84
C CYS A 22 -1.65 -8.34 5.43
N THR A 23 -1.04 -7.56 6.31
CA THR A 23 0.27 -7.90 6.90
C THR A 23 0.19 -8.79 8.11
N MET A 24 -1.00 -9.20 8.53
CA MET A 24 -1.13 -10.12 9.66
C MET A 24 -0.60 -11.50 9.23
N PRO A 25 0.40 -12.08 9.93
CA PRO A 25 0.78 -13.48 9.77
C PRO A 25 -0.41 -14.45 9.62
N GLY A 26 -0.37 -15.27 8.56
CA GLY A 26 -1.42 -16.24 8.24
C GLY A 26 -2.65 -15.64 7.54
N CYS A 27 -2.79 -14.32 7.47
CA CYS A 27 -3.83 -13.66 6.68
C CYS A 27 -3.30 -13.35 5.28
N HIS A 28 -4.05 -13.78 4.27
CA HIS A 28 -3.73 -13.52 2.85
C HIS A 28 -4.79 -12.65 2.16
N SER A 29 -5.71 -12.08 2.94
CA SER A 29 -6.76 -11.21 2.43
C SER A 29 -6.18 -9.89 1.90
N GLN A 30 -6.88 -9.27 0.96
CA GLN A 30 -6.60 -7.90 0.54
C GLN A 30 -6.82 -6.95 1.71
N ALA A 31 -5.91 -5.99 1.90
CA ALA A 31 -6.09 -4.97 2.91
C ALA A 31 -7.23 -4.02 2.51
N ALA A 32 -7.94 -3.51 3.51
CA ALA A 32 -9.01 -2.53 3.33
C ALA A 32 -8.62 -1.18 3.94
N GLU A 33 -7.74 -1.19 4.93
CA GLU A 33 -7.47 -0.04 5.79
C GLU A 33 -5.97 0.08 6.08
N TRP A 34 -5.55 1.33 6.32
CA TRP A 34 -4.26 1.62 6.92
C TRP A 34 -4.43 1.61 8.45
N ALA A 35 -3.69 0.73 9.12
CA ALA A 35 -3.76 0.60 10.57
C ALA A 35 -2.50 1.19 11.21
N LEU A 36 -2.65 2.03 12.24
CA LEU A 36 -1.50 2.52 13.00
C LEU A 36 -0.89 1.36 13.78
N ARG A 37 0.42 1.13 13.60
CA ARG A 37 1.11 0.07 14.32
C ARG A 37 1.13 0.36 15.82
N PRO A 38 0.93 -0.64 16.68
CA PRO A 38 0.95 -0.40 18.13
C PRO A 38 2.33 -0.02 18.68
N ASP A 39 3.39 -0.32 17.93
CA ASP A 39 4.79 0.04 18.21
C ASP A 39 5.27 1.24 17.39
N ALA A 40 4.35 2.02 16.80
CA ALA A 40 4.66 3.22 16.01
C ALA A 40 5.56 4.20 16.78
N ALA A 41 6.71 4.54 16.20
CA ALA A 41 7.75 5.32 16.86
C ALA A 41 7.32 6.78 17.06
N HIS A 42 6.45 7.30 16.19
CA HIS A 42 6.04 8.70 16.19
C HIS A 42 4.56 8.87 16.60
N ALA A 43 4.02 7.92 17.36
CA ALA A 43 2.63 7.97 17.80
C ALA A 43 2.34 9.21 18.66
N ARG A 44 1.28 9.94 18.30
CA ARG A 44 0.73 11.09 18.99
C ARG A 44 -0.70 10.80 19.41
N ARG A 45 -1.18 11.49 20.44
CA ARG A 45 -2.55 11.40 20.90
C ARG A 45 -3.15 12.79 21.02
N ASP A 46 -4.36 12.93 20.50
CA ASP A 46 -5.21 14.10 20.72
C ASP A 46 -6.67 13.64 20.97
N ASP A 47 -7.60 14.58 21.03
CA ASP A 47 -9.03 14.33 21.28
C ASP A 47 -9.68 13.48 20.18
N THR A 48 -9.07 13.40 18.99
CA THR A 48 -9.56 12.60 17.87
C THR A 48 -9.02 11.17 17.86
N GLY A 49 -8.02 10.87 18.69
CA GLY A 49 -7.47 9.53 18.85
C GLY A 49 -5.94 9.48 18.80
N THR A 50 -5.41 8.27 18.60
CA THR A 50 -3.97 8.03 18.39
C THR A 50 -3.67 8.05 16.88
N TRP A 51 -2.63 8.77 16.47
CA TRP A 51 -2.20 8.89 15.07
C TRP A 51 -0.68 9.11 15.00
N SER A 52 -0.06 8.88 13.84
CA SER A 52 1.36 9.22 13.60
C SER A 52 1.50 10.21 12.45
N PRO A 53 2.43 11.19 12.52
CA PRO A 53 2.78 12.00 11.36
C PRO A 53 3.56 11.23 10.30
N ASP A 54 4.21 10.12 10.67
CA ASP A 54 5.03 9.31 9.79
C ASP A 54 4.16 8.29 9.04
N PRO A 55 4.10 8.33 7.70
CA PRO A 55 3.36 7.34 6.92
C PRO A 55 3.83 5.89 7.11
N TRP A 56 5.07 5.66 7.57
CA TRP A 56 5.64 4.33 7.76
C TRP A 56 5.29 3.66 9.08
N ASP A 57 4.70 4.41 10.01
CA ASP A 57 4.11 3.87 11.24
C ASP A 57 2.78 3.13 10.98
N TYR A 58 2.30 3.11 9.74
CA TYR A 58 1.06 2.45 9.35
C TYR A 58 1.33 1.12 8.63
N THR A 59 0.38 0.18 8.69
CA THR A 59 0.48 -1.11 8.01
C THR A 59 -0.84 -1.46 7.32
N PRO A 60 -0.82 -2.06 6.11
CA PRO A 60 -2.06 -2.40 5.42
C PRO A 60 -2.69 -3.64 6.06
N MET A 61 -3.96 -3.53 6.47
CA MET A 61 -4.70 -4.63 7.10
C MET A 61 -6.09 -4.79 6.51
N CYS A 62 -6.60 -6.03 6.51
CA CYS A 62 -8.03 -6.26 6.31
C CYS A 62 -8.79 -5.78 7.56
N ALA A 63 -10.05 -5.39 7.39
CA ALA A 63 -10.87 -4.88 8.50
C ALA A 63 -10.98 -5.85 9.69
N ALA A 64 -11.00 -7.17 9.44
CA ALA A 64 -11.07 -8.17 10.49
C ALA A 64 -9.80 -8.22 11.36
N CYS A 65 -8.61 -8.22 10.74
CA CYS A 65 -7.34 -8.22 11.47
C CYS A 65 -7.08 -6.87 12.13
N HIS A 66 -7.47 -5.76 11.49
CA HIS A 66 -7.36 -4.42 12.08
C HIS A 66 -8.15 -4.33 13.39
N ARG A 67 -9.43 -4.76 13.40
CA ARG A 67 -10.26 -4.77 14.63
C ARG A 67 -9.65 -5.61 15.75
N GLN A 68 -9.03 -6.75 15.43
CA GLN A 68 -8.36 -7.60 16.42
C GLN A 68 -7.16 -6.89 17.05
N MET A 69 -6.32 -6.24 16.22
CA MET A 69 -5.18 -5.46 16.70
C MET A 69 -5.63 -4.31 17.61
N ASP A 70 -6.69 -3.63 17.21
CA ASP A 70 -7.32 -2.56 17.96
C ASP A 70 -7.83 -3.02 19.33
N ALA A 71 -8.51 -4.16 19.37
CA ALA A 71 -9.00 -4.77 20.60
C ALA A 71 -7.85 -5.18 21.53
N ALA A 72 -6.79 -5.80 20.99
CA ALA A 72 -5.60 -6.16 21.74
C ALA A 72 -4.88 -4.93 22.31
N THR A 73 -4.76 -3.87 21.51
CA THR A 73 -4.14 -2.60 21.93
C THR A 73 -4.96 -1.92 23.03
N ARG A 74 -6.29 -1.90 22.91
CA ARG A 74 -7.18 -1.38 23.96
C ARG A 74 -7.08 -2.19 25.25
N ALA A 75 -7.04 -3.53 25.15
CA ALA A 75 -6.89 -4.40 26.31
C ALA A 75 -5.57 -4.17 27.04
N ALA A 76 -4.45 -4.10 26.31
CA ALA A 76 -3.13 -3.85 26.88
C ALA A 76 -3.03 -2.49 27.58
N ARG A 77 -3.64 -1.44 27.01
CA ARG A 77 -3.72 -0.12 27.66
C ARG A 77 -4.51 -0.18 28.96
N LYS A 78 -5.63 -0.92 29.00
CA LYS A 78 -6.44 -1.07 30.21
C LYS A 78 -5.71 -1.81 31.34
N SER A 79 -4.86 -2.77 30.99
CA SER A 79 -4.09 -3.54 31.97
C SER A 79 -2.75 -2.91 32.36
N HIS A 80 -2.42 -1.72 31.84
CA HIS A 80 -1.09 -1.10 31.97
C HIS A 80 0.07 -2.02 31.54
N ALA A 81 -0.21 -3.00 30.67
CA ALA A 81 0.81 -3.90 30.17
C ALA A 81 1.82 -3.11 29.33
N THR A 82 3.10 -3.21 29.67
CA THR A 82 4.21 -2.55 28.98
C THR A 82 4.47 -3.13 27.58
N ARG A 83 3.84 -4.25 27.23
CA ARG A 83 4.03 -4.94 25.96
C ARG A 83 2.70 -5.47 25.44
N ILE A 84 2.37 -5.14 24.20
CA ILE A 84 1.25 -5.75 23.49
C ILE A 84 1.70 -7.15 23.06
N PRO A 85 0.99 -8.22 23.42
CA PRO A 85 1.39 -9.57 23.06
C PRO A 85 1.44 -9.72 21.53
N ALA A 86 2.55 -10.30 21.05
CA ALA A 86 2.74 -10.75 19.68
C ALA A 86 1.56 -11.66 19.25
N PRO A 87 1.13 -11.61 17.99
CA PRO A 87 1.97 -12.06 16.87
C PRO A 87 2.34 -10.97 15.86
N TRP A 88 2.25 -9.70 16.25
CA TRP A 88 2.47 -8.56 15.36
C TRP A 88 3.97 -8.31 15.10
N THR A 89 4.57 -9.04 14.17
CA THR A 89 5.90 -8.70 13.63
C THR A 89 5.72 -7.82 12.39
N TRP A 90 6.17 -6.57 12.49
CA TRP A 90 6.04 -5.61 11.39
C TRP A 90 7.36 -5.50 10.64
N PRO A 91 7.38 -5.58 9.30
CA PRO A 91 8.59 -5.28 8.54
C PRO A 91 8.95 -3.80 8.71
N THR A 92 10.24 -3.49 8.92
CA THR A 92 10.73 -2.15 9.23
C THR A 92 10.53 -1.14 8.09
N ALA A 93 10.47 -1.60 6.82
CA ALA A 93 10.02 -0.92 5.58
C ALA A 93 10.76 -1.53 4.36
N PRO A 94 10.27 -1.35 3.11
CA PRO A 94 8.89 -1.32 2.65
C PRO A 94 8.64 -2.60 1.80
N ALA A 95 8.53 -3.76 2.45
CA ALA A 95 8.33 -5.03 1.76
C ALA A 95 6.87 -5.50 1.87
N PHE A 96 5.91 -4.61 1.62
CA PHE A 96 4.52 -5.05 1.53
C PHE A 96 4.31 -5.71 0.18
N THR A 97 3.86 -6.95 0.19
CA THR A 97 3.55 -7.69 -1.02
C THR A 97 2.36 -7.02 -1.72
N PRO A 98 2.52 -6.48 -2.94
CA PRO A 98 1.39 -5.97 -3.70
C PRO A 98 0.46 -7.13 -4.06
N VAL A 99 -0.85 -6.86 -4.09
CA VAL A 99 -1.81 -7.87 -4.57
C VAL A 99 -1.64 -8.01 -6.09
N ARG A 100 -1.16 -9.18 -6.55
CA ARG A 100 -0.81 -9.46 -7.97
C ARG A 100 -1.93 -9.14 -8.98
N ARG A 101 -3.19 -9.03 -8.55
CA ARG A 101 -4.34 -8.79 -9.44
C ARG A 101 -4.34 -7.40 -10.12
N TRP A 102 -3.55 -6.43 -9.63
CA TRP A 102 -3.49 -5.08 -10.20
C TRP A 102 -2.24 -4.77 -11.05
N GLN A 103 -1.22 -5.64 -11.08
CA GLN A 103 -0.05 -5.41 -11.94
C GLN A 103 -0.35 -5.62 -13.43
N ALA A 104 -1.36 -6.42 -13.77
CA ALA A 104 -1.79 -6.61 -15.17
C ALA A 104 -2.42 -5.35 -15.79
N ALA A 105 -2.95 -4.43 -14.99
CA ALA A 105 -3.59 -3.20 -15.48
C ALA A 105 -2.61 -2.05 -15.77
N GLN A 106 -1.32 -2.21 -15.45
CA GLN A 106 -0.28 -1.19 -15.65
C GLN A 106 0.81 -1.60 -16.64
N ALA A 107 0.72 -2.80 -17.22
CA ALA A 107 1.55 -3.14 -18.37
C ALA A 107 1.09 -2.29 -19.56
N PRO A 108 2.00 -1.57 -20.25
CA PRO A 108 1.67 -0.98 -21.54
C PRO A 108 1.11 -2.09 -22.43
N LEU A 109 -0.05 -1.85 -23.06
CA LEU A 109 -0.52 -2.73 -24.12
C LEU A 109 0.62 -2.88 -25.14
N PRO A 110 0.93 -4.11 -25.61
CA PRO A 110 1.87 -4.26 -26.71
C PRO A 110 1.38 -3.37 -27.86
N ALA A 111 2.28 -2.55 -28.40
CA ALA A 111 1.96 -1.71 -29.55
C ALA A 111 1.35 -2.60 -30.65
N PRO A 112 0.27 -2.16 -31.33
CA PRO A 112 -0.25 -2.91 -32.45
C PRO A 112 0.87 -3.18 -33.45
N ALA A 113 0.93 -4.41 -33.96
CA ALA A 113 1.91 -4.79 -34.95
C ALA A 113 1.87 -3.80 -36.12
N PRO A 114 3.03 -3.36 -36.65
CA PRO A 114 3.05 -2.50 -37.83
C PRO A 114 2.29 -3.21 -38.96
N PRO A 115 1.49 -2.49 -39.77
CA PRO A 115 0.79 -3.11 -40.88
C PRO A 115 1.81 -3.70 -41.85
N THR A 116 1.80 -5.02 -41.97
CA THR A 116 2.51 -5.74 -43.03
C THR A 116 1.84 -5.40 -44.35
N GLY A 117 2.48 -4.57 -45.18
CA GLY A 117 2.04 -4.40 -46.57
C GLY A 117 2.14 -3.01 -47.19
N GLN A 118 2.89 -2.06 -46.63
CA GLN A 118 3.28 -0.87 -47.40
C GLN A 118 4.66 -1.09 -48.02
N THR A 119 4.65 -1.67 -49.22
CA THR A 119 5.79 -1.59 -50.14
C THR A 119 6.06 -0.10 -50.42
N PRO A 120 7.24 0.45 -50.09
CA PRO A 120 7.54 1.82 -50.47
C PRO A 120 7.55 1.93 -52.01
N PRO A 121 7.05 3.01 -52.60
CA PRO A 121 7.19 3.23 -54.03
C PRO A 121 8.68 3.29 -54.37
N MET A 122 9.09 2.44 -55.30
CA MET A 122 10.41 2.43 -55.89
C MET A 122 10.58 3.75 -56.64
N LEU A 123 11.41 4.66 -56.13
CA LEU A 123 11.79 5.88 -56.82
C LEU A 123 12.62 5.47 -58.05
N ASP A 124 12.03 5.64 -59.23
CA ASP A 124 12.70 5.50 -60.51
C ASP A 124 13.65 6.70 -60.74
N LEU A 125 14.83 6.41 -61.25
CA LEU A 125 15.94 7.34 -61.46
C LEU A 125 15.68 8.19 -62.72
N GLY A 126 15.66 9.52 -62.55
CA GLY A 126 15.75 10.48 -63.65
C GLY A 126 17.18 11.02 -63.77
N GLU A 127 17.79 10.77 -64.92
CA GLU A 127 19.15 11.10 -65.36
C GLU A 127 19.59 12.54 -65.07
N LEU A 128 20.83 12.70 -64.58
CA LEU A 128 21.59 13.95 -64.64
C LEU A 128 22.55 13.86 -65.83
N SER A 129 22.29 14.68 -66.86
CA SER A 129 23.22 15.02 -67.93
C SER A 129 24.41 15.83 -67.44
#